data_AF-A0A9Q1D450-F1
#
_entry.id   AF-A0A9Q1D450-F1
#
_cell.length_a   1.000
_cell.length_b   1.000
_cell.length_c   1.000
_cell.angle_alpha   90.00
_cell.angle_beta   90.00
_cell.angle_gamma   90.00
#
_symmetry.space_group_name_H-M   'P 1'
#
loop_
_entity.id
_entity.type
_entity.pdbx_description
1 polymer ?
#
loop_
_entity_poly.entity_id
_entity_poly.type
_entity_poly.pdbx_seq_one_letter_code
_entity_poly.pdbx_strand_id
1 'polypeptide(L)'
;MRISGNYTSLNVSGLKGSSQYFLAVSAFNTAGTGPQSVSVNATTKKPPPGQPPLNIEWNLIGSQLTLHWDPVIALETESEVTGYQVSYRRQRHGDMNAITTNKTTAELTLSANDDYLVQVKALSEGGEGVGSEPIHIHKLSMGARGSRAGESVSLCLELLFITVFSSFRFSFI
;
A
#
# COMPACT_ATOMS: atom_id res chain seq x y z
N MET A 1 -17.34 -2.18 20.73
CA MET A 1 -18.12 -1.90 19.50
C MET A 1 -19.54 -2.41 19.71
N ARG A 2 -20.57 -1.65 19.30
CA ARG A 2 -21.98 -2.08 19.38
C ARG A 2 -22.57 -2.04 17.97
N ILE A 3 -23.22 -3.12 17.57
CA ILE A 3 -23.88 -3.26 16.27
C ILE A 3 -25.39 -3.36 16.51
N SER A 4 -26.16 -2.55 15.78
CA SER A 4 -27.63 -2.59 15.80
C SER A 4 -28.15 -3.45 14.66
N GLY A 5 -29.05 -4.39 14.95
CA GLY A 5 -29.65 -5.30 13.96
C GLY A 5 -29.54 -6.77 14.39
N ASN A 6 -30.08 -7.69 13.58
CA ASN A 6 -30.02 -9.14 13.81
C ASN A 6 -28.83 -9.82 13.09
N TYR A 7 -27.71 -9.12 12.97
CA TYR A 7 -26.54 -9.67 12.29
C TYR A 7 -25.85 -10.74 13.14
N THR A 8 -25.50 -11.86 12.52
CA THR A 8 -24.71 -12.94 13.12
C THR A 8 -23.25 -12.95 12.68
N SER A 9 -22.87 -12.02 11.80
CA SER A 9 -21.50 -11.84 11.30
C SER A 9 -21.11 -10.36 11.30
N LEU A 10 -19.82 -10.10 11.53
CA LEU A 10 -19.25 -8.76 11.54
C LEU A 10 -17.81 -8.81 11.02
N ASN A 11 -17.47 -7.88 10.13
CA ASN A 11 -16.08 -7.63 9.74
C ASN A 11 -15.48 -6.56 10.65
N VAL A 12 -14.37 -6.88 11.33
CA VAL A 12 -13.65 -5.94 12.21
C VAL A 12 -12.44 -5.40 11.46
N SER A 13 -12.50 -4.13 11.08
CA SER A 13 -11.43 -3.42 10.36
C SER A 13 -10.59 -2.54 11.29
N GLY A 14 -9.45 -2.04 10.78
CA GLY A 14 -8.59 -1.10 11.52
C GLY A 14 -7.76 -1.74 12.64
N LEU A 15 -7.59 -3.07 12.60
CA LEU A 15 -6.71 -3.78 13.51
C LEU A 15 -5.24 -3.57 13.11
N LYS A 16 -4.35 -3.49 14.11
CA LYS A 16 -2.92 -3.43 13.89
C LYS A 16 -2.44 -4.78 13.37
N GLY A 17 -1.65 -4.79 12.30
CA GLY A 17 -1.02 -6.00 11.77
C GLY A 17 -0.11 -6.67 12.80
N SER A 18 0.15 -7.97 12.61
CA SER A 18 1.00 -8.79 13.47
C SER A 18 0.67 -8.69 14.98
N SER A 19 -0.61 -8.50 15.32
CA SER A 19 -1.07 -8.32 16.70
C SER A 19 -2.12 -9.37 17.07
N GLN A 20 -2.01 -9.90 18.28
CA GLN A 20 -3.00 -10.82 18.84
C GLN A 20 -4.15 -10.04 19.48
N TYR A 21 -5.37 -10.46 19.17
CA TYR A 21 -6.61 -9.91 19.71
C TYR A 21 -7.43 -10.99 20.39
N PHE A 22 -8.17 -10.59 21.42
CA PHE A 22 -9.17 -11.41 22.09
C PHE A 22 -10.55 -10.82 21.80
N LEU A 23 -11.46 -11.66 21.31
CA LEU A 23 -12.78 -11.27 20.84
C LEU A 23 -13.83 -12.02 21.66
N ALA A 24 -14.81 -11.30 22.17
CA ALA A 24 -15.98 -11.86 22.85
C ALA A 24 -17.22 -11.08 22.43
N VAL A 25 -18.37 -11.76 22.36
CA VAL A 25 -19.65 -11.16 21.94
C VAL A 25 -20.66 -11.20 23.06
N SER A 26 -21.52 -10.18 23.12
CA SER A 26 -22.68 -10.12 24.02
C SER A 26 -23.90 -9.63 23.25
N ALA A 27 -25.03 -10.30 23.46
CA ALA A 27 -26.32 -9.79 23.01
C ALA A 27 -26.77 -8.64 23.91
N PHE A 28 -27.53 -7.69 23.38
CA PHE A 28 -28.18 -6.66 24.17
C PHE A 28 -29.62 -6.46 23.69
N ASN A 29 -30.51 -6.09 24.61
CA ASN A 29 -31.90 -5.70 24.32
C ASN A 29 -32.29 -4.47 25.16
N THR A 30 -33.59 -4.16 25.25
CA THR A 30 -34.10 -3.03 26.05
C THR A 30 -33.89 -3.19 27.56
N ALA A 31 -33.72 -4.42 28.05
CA ALA A 31 -33.42 -4.70 29.45
C ALA A 31 -31.91 -4.56 29.78
N GLY A 32 -31.04 -4.53 28.77
CA GLY A 32 -29.60 -4.33 28.94
C GLY A 32 -28.74 -5.30 28.11
N THR A 33 -27.47 -5.39 28.49
CA THR A 33 -26.48 -6.30 27.87
C THR A 33 -26.46 -7.63 28.62
N GLY A 34 -26.54 -8.74 27.88
CA GLY A 34 -26.41 -10.09 28.42
C GLY A 34 -24.96 -10.50 28.70
N PRO A 35 -24.72 -11.74 29.13
CA PRO A 35 -23.38 -12.25 29.42
C PRO A 35 -22.47 -12.23 28.18
N GLN A 36 -21.16 -12.12 28.39
CA GLN A 36 -20.17 -12.32 27.34
C GLN A 36 -20.04 -13.80 26.98
N SER A 37 -19.80 -14.10 25.71
CA SER A 37 -19.33 -15.41 25.27
C SER A 37 -17.94 -15.72 25.85
N VAL A 38 -17.52 -16.98 25.72
CA VAL A 38 -16.10 -17.34 25.86
C VAL A 38 -15.29 -16.53 24.83
N SER A 39 -14.15 -16.00 25.26
CA SER A 39 -13.25 -15.25 24.38
C SER A 39 -12.52 -16.17 23.42
N VAL A 40 -12.49 -15.81 22.14
CA VAL A 40 -11.63 -16.44 21.13
C VAL A 40 -10.43 -15.53 20.85
N ASN A 41 -9.27 -16.12 20.57
CA ASN A 41 -8.10 -15.36 20.16
C ASN A 41 -7.89 -15.45 18.64
N ALA A 42 -7.38 -14.37 18.06
CA ALA A 42 -6.99 -14.33 16.65
C ALA A 42 -5.77 -13.43 16.51
N THR A 43 -4.80 -13.84 15.71
CA THR A 43 -3.62 -13.03 15.38
C THR A 43 -3.78 -12.51 13.96
N THR A 44 -3.74 -11.19 13.80
CA THR A 44 -3.76 -10.57 12.47
C THR A 44 -2.49 -10.92 11.70
N LYS A 45 -2.58 -11.01 10.37
CA LYS A 45 -1.44 -11.20 9.49
C LYS A 45 -0.42 -10.06 9.61
N LYS A 46 0.82 -10.30 9.19
CA LYS A 46 1.80 -9.22 9.01
C LYS A 46 1.26 -8.18 8.01
N PRO A 47 1.62 -6.91 8.13
CA PRO A 47 1.24 -5.89 7.15
C PRO A 47 1.86 -6.21 5.77
N PRO A 48 1.29 -5.67 4.68
CA PRO A 48 1.89 -5.77 3.36
C PRO A 48 3.20 -4.96 3.28
N PRO A 49 4.05 -5.18 2.25
CA PRO A 49 5.29 -4.44 2.07
C PRO A 49 5.07 -2.92 2.03
N GLY A 50 5.85 -2.18 2.83
CA GLY A 50 5.80 -0.71 2.91
C GLY A 50 6.56 0.01 1.80
N GLN A 51 7.39 -0.72 1.06
CA GLN A 51 8.23 -0.25 -0.02
C GLN A 51 7.55 -0.47 -1.38
N PRO A 52 7.55 0.55 -2.27
CA PRO A 52 7.00 0.40 -3.61
C PRO A 52 7.94 -0.43 -4.51
N PRO A 53 7.42 -1.01 -5.60
CA PRO A 53 8.25 -1.51 -6.71
C PRO A 53 9.14 -0.40 -7.27
N LEU A 54 10.42 -0.72 -7.49
CA LEU A 54 11.44 0.22 -7.97
C LEU A 54 11.91 -0.15 -9.38
N ASN A 55 12.68 0.75 -9.99
CA ASN A 55 13.33 0.57 -11.29
C ASN A 55 12.34 0.09 -12.36
N ILE A 56 11.20 0.77 -12.44
CA ILE A 56 10.15 0.38 -13.36
C ILE A 56 10.54 0.83 -14.76
N GLU A 57 10.83 -0.14 -15.61
CA GLU A 57 11.06 0.04 -17.03
C GLU A 57 9.79 -0.27 -17.81
N TRP A 58 9.58 0.46 -18.90
CA TRP A 58 8.46 0.23 -19.76
C TRP A 58 8.80 0.48 -21.22
N ASN A 59 8.13 -0.27 -22.09
CA ASN A 59 8.27 -0.17 -23.53
C ASN A 59 6.89 -0.28 -24.18
N LEU A 60 6.51 0.73 -24.97
CA LEU A 60 5.26 0.79 -25.70
C LEU A 60 5.52 0.63 -27.19
N ILE A 61 5.04 -0.46 -27.78
CA ILE A 61 5.07 -0.72 -29.23
C ILE A 61 3.64 -0.79 -29.76
N GLY A 62 3.24 0.20 -30.55
CA GLY A 62 1.87 0.32 -31.04
C GLY A 62 0.86 0.50 -29.90
N SER A 63 0.09 -0.55 -29.59
CA SER A 63 -0.84 -0.60 -28.47
C SER A 63 -0.37 -1.48 -27.30
N GLN A 64 0.74 -2.20 -27.44
CA GLN A 64 1.24 -3.13 -26.44
C GLN A 64 2.26 -2.42 -25.55
N LEU A 65 1.93 -2.26 -24.28
CA LEU A 65 2.81 -1.77 -23.23
C LEU A 65 3.36 -2.95 -22.45
N THR A 66 4.67 -3.13 -22.47
CA THR A 66 5.39 -4.08 -21.61
C THR A 66 6.02 -3.33 -20.46
N LEU A 67 5.82 -3.84 -19.24
CA LEU A 67 6.37 -3.31 -18.00
C LEU A 67 7.32 -4.34 -17.38
N HIS A 68 8.39 -3.86 -16.77
CA HIS A 68 9.32 -4.62 -15.95
C HIS A 68 9.70 -3.80 -14.72
N TRP A 69 9.96 -4.45 -13.59
CA TRP A 69 10.38 -3.79 -12.35
C TRP A 69 11.22 -4.73 -11.49
N ASP A 70 11.91 -4.17 -10.50
CA ASP A 70 12.67 -4.98 -9.55
C ASP A 70 11.75 -5.69 -8.55
N PRO A 71 12.08 -6.92 -8.13
CA PRO A 71 11.34 -7.61 -7.08
C PRO A 71 11.31 -6.80 -5.79
N VAL A 72 10.11 -6.64 -5.22
CA VAL A 72 9.95 -6.09 -3.88
C VAL A 72 10.34 -7.17 -2.86
N ILE A 73 11.33 -6.86 -2.02
CA ILE A 73 11.79 -7.77 -0.96
C ILE A 73 11.14 -7.34 0.34
N ALA A 74 10.25 -8.18 0.89
CA ALA A 74 9.58 -7.92 2.16
C ALA A 74 10.56 -7.92 3.33
N LEU A 75 10.36 -7.03 4.30
CA LEU A 75 11.08 -7.05 5.57
C LEU A 75 10.59 -8.21 6.45
N GLU A 76 11.37 -8.60 7.47
CA GLU A 76 10.98 -9.66 8.41
C GLU A 76 9.63 -9.39 9.10
N THR A 77 9.30 -8.11 9.30
CA THR A 77 8.05 -7.67 9.93
C THR A 77 6.87 -7.57 8.97
N GLU A 78 7.08 -7.83 7.68
CA GLU A 78 6.08 -7.70 6.61
C GLU A 78 5.68 -9.08 6.07
N SER A 79 4.53 -9.12 5.39
CA SER A 79 4.08 -10.28 4.64
C SER A 79 4.88 -10.44 3.35
N GLU A 80 5.23 -11.68 3.05
CA GLU A 80 5.94 -12.05 1.81
C GLU A 80 5.12 -11.64 0.57
N VAL A 81 5.83 -11.20 -0.46
CA VAL A 81 5.24 -10.81 -1.74
C VAL A 81 4.77 -12.06 -2.49
N THR A 82 3.47 -12.15 -2.74
CA THR A 82 2.84 -13.24 -3.49
C THR A 82 2.58 -12.87 -4.95
N GLY A 83 2.70 -11.59 -5.30
CA GLY A 83 2.52 -11.11 -6.66
C GLY A 83 2.47 -9.59 -6.74
N TYR A 84 1.94 -9.08 -7.85
CA TYR A 84 1.83 -7.66 -8.14
C TYR A 84 0.50 -7.34 -8.79
N GLN A 85 -0.01 -6.14 -8.52
CA GLN A 85 -1.15 -5.54 -9.20
C GLN A 85 -0.65 -4.38 -10.05
N VAL A 86 -1.00 -4.37 -11.33
CA VAL A 86 -0.76 -3.26 -12.25
C VAL A 86 -2.08 -2.58 -12.51
N SER A 87 -2.24 -1.38 -11.97
CA SER A 87 -3.41 -0.53 -12.19
C SER A 87 -3.11 0.50 -13.27
N TYR A 88 -4.08 0.76 -14.14
CA TYR A 88 -3.96 1.74 -15.20
C TYR A 88 -5.28 2.45 -15.47
N ARG A 89 -5.20 3.74 -15.77
CA ARG A 89 -6.35 4.56 -16.16
C ARG A 89 -5.97 5.56 -17.22
N ARG A 90 -6.93 5.95 -18.05
CA ARG A 90 -6.75 7.07 -18.98
C ARG A 90 -6.67 8.34 -18.17
N GLN A 91 -5.78 9.27 -18.49
CA GLN A 91 -5.63 10.51 -17.72
C GLN A 91 -6.91 11.37 -17.75
N ARG A 92 -7.67 11.28 -18.84
CA ARG A 92 -8.92 12.04 -19.04
C ARG A 92 -10.18 11.33 -18.50
N HIS A 93 -10.10 10.06 -18.11
CA HIS A 93 -11.25 9.28 -17.63
C HIS A 93 -10.96 8.65 -16.26
N GLY A 94 -11.97 8.58 -15.39
CA GLY A 94 -11.81 8.05 -14.03
C GLY A 94 -11.68 6.53 -13.95
N ASP A 95 -11.99 5.79 -15.02
CA ASP A 95 -12.08 4.34 -15.00
C ASP A 95 -10.72 3.69 -14.76
N MET A 96 -10.58 3.07 -13.60
CA MET A 96 -9.38 2.36 -13.18
C MET A 96 -9.51 0.88 -13.53
N ASN A 97 -8.60 0.41 -14.36
CA ASN A 97 -8.43 -1.00 -14.67
C ASN A 97 -7.27 -1.56 -13.87
N ALA A 98 -7.31 -2.86 -13.57
CA ALA A 98 -6.21 -3.54 -12.90
C ALA A 98 -6.03 -4.96 -13.43
N ILE A 99 -4.79 -5.42 -13.45
CA ILE A 99 -4.44 -6.83 -13.68
C ILE A 99 -3.49 -7.31 -12.58
N THR A 100 -3.45 -8.61 -12.36
CA THR A 100 -2.56 -9.24 -11.37
C THR A 100 -1.60 -10.21 -12.04
N THR A 101 -0.37 -10.26 -11.55
CA THR A 101 0.70 -11.14 -12.04
C THR A 101 1.56 -11.63 -10.88
N ASN A 102 2.10 -12.84 -10.97
CA ASN A 102 3.10 -13.35 -10.01
C ASN A 102 4.55 -13.14 -10.49
N LYS A 103 4.73 -12.45 -11.62
CA LYS A 103 6.03 -12.10 -12.20
C LYS A 103 6.33 -10.63 -11.98
N THR A 104 7.59 -10.24 -12.14
CA THR A 104 8.02 -8.83 -12.19
C THR A 104 7.88 -8.23 -13.59
N THR A 105 6.89 -8.71 -14.35
CA THR A 105 6.55 -8.23 -15.69
C THR A 105 5.05 -8.25 -15.89
N ALA A 106 4.57 -7.32 -16.72
CA ALA A 106 3.17 -7.26 -17.15
C ALA A 106 3.06 -6.71 -18.57
N GLU A 107 2.02 -7.15 -19.27
CA GLU A 107 1.67 -6.66 -20.60
C GLU A 107 0.26 -6.07 -20.57
N LEU A 108 0.11 -4.86 -21.12
CA LEU A 108 -1.15 -4.14 -21.22
C LEU A 108 -1.44 -3.79 -22.67
N THR A 109 -2.71 -3.85 -23.06
CA THR A 109 -3.17 -3.32 -24.35
C THR A 109 -3.86 -1.99 -24.13
N LEU A 110 -3.22 -0.89 -24.55
CA LEU A 110 -3.73 0.47 -24.39
C LEU A 110 -4.40 0.95 -25.69
N SER A 111 -5.60 1.53 -25.57
CA SER A 111 -6.28 2.12 -26.74
C SER A 111 -5.53 3.33 -27.30
N ALA A 112 -5.82 3.70 -28.54
CA ALA A 112 -5.11 4.78 -29.24
C ALA A 112 -5.43 6.17 -28.67
N ASN A 113 -4.46 7.09 -28.78
CA ASN A 113 -4.58 8.53 -28.57
C ASN A 113 -4.94 9.05 -27.17
N ASP A 114 -4.76 8.24 -26.12
CA ASP A 114 -4.92 8.67 -24.73
C ASP A 114 -3.58 8.59 -23.98
N ASP A 115 -3.40 9.52 -23.05
CA ASP A 115 -2.34 9.44 -22.04
C ASP A 115 -2.81 8.53 -20.90
N TYR A 116 -1.91 7.68 -20.40
CA TYR A 116 -2.23 6.74 -19.33
C TYR A 116 -1.40 7.00 -18.08
N LEU A 117 -2.03 6.81 -16.94
CA LEU A 117 -1.36 6.67 -15.66
C LEU A 117 -1.33 5.20 -15.30
N VAL A 118 -0.13 4.68 -15.03
CA VAL A 118 0.10 3.30 -14.61
C VAL A 118 0.76 3.28 -13.24
N GLN A 119 0.29 2.42 -12.35
CA GLN A 119 0.89 2.21 -11.03
C GLN A 119 0.99 0.72 -10.74
N VAL A 120 2.15 0.31 -10.21
CA VAL A 120 2.42 -1.08 -9.79
C VAL A 120 2.43 -1.14 -8.26
N LYS A 121 1.76 -2.13 -7.69
CA LYS A 121 1.74 -2.43 -6.25
C LYS A 121 2.19 -3.86 -6.01
N ALA A 122 2.89 -4.11 -4.91
CA ALA A 122 3.09 -5.47 -4.42
C ALA A 122 1.79 -6.00 -3.82
N LEU A 123 1.55 -7.31 -3.96
CA LEU A 123 0.47 -8.05 -3.31
C LEU A 123 1.07 -9.03 -2.33
N SER A 124 0.42 -9.17 -1.18
CA SER A 124 0.84 -10.09 -0.13
C SER A 124 -0.39 -10.61 0.62
N GLU A 125 -0.18 -11.57 1.51
CA GLU A 125 -1.25 -12.01 2.41
C GLU A 125 -1.75 -10.91 3.36
N GLY A 126 -0.95 -9.89 3.62
CA GLY A 126 -1.31 -8.70 4.41
C GLY A 126 -2.15 -7.68 3.64
N GLY A 127 -2.29 -7.84 2.33
CA GLY A 127 -3.03 -6.95 1.43
C GLY A 127 -2.16 -6.33 0.34
N GLU A 128 -2.63 -5.21 -0.22
CA GLU A 128 -1.89 -4.39 -1.18
C GLU A 128 -0.79 -3.59 -0.47
N GLY A 129 0.44 -3.69 -0.97
CA GLY A 129 1.55 -2.85 -0.54
C GLY A 129 1.47 -1.43 -1.07
N VAL A 130 2.49 -0.64 -0.72
CA VAL A 130 2.62 0.74 -1.23
C VAL A 130 2.81 0.71 -2.75
N GLY A 131 2.10 1.61 -3.45
CA GLY A 131 2.18 1.72 -4.90
C GLY A 131 3.36 2.54 -5.34
N SER A 132 3.88 2.20 -6.52
CA SER A 132 4.86 3.02 -7.21
C SER A 132 4.32 4.43 -7.46
N GLU A 133 5.22 5.36 -7.71
CA GLU A 133 4.81 6.64 -8.29
C GLU A 133 4.10 6.44 -9.64
N PRO A 134 3.04 7.22 -9.96
CA PRO A 134 2.30 7.06 -11.21
C PRO A 134 3.19 7.31 -12.44
N ILE A 135 3.28 6.31 -13.31
CA ILE A 135 4.02 6.37 -14.57
C ILE A 135 3.10 6.98 -15.64
N HIS A 136 3.57 8.03 -16.29
CA HIS A 136 2.85 8.71 -17.37
C HIS A 136 3.29 8.12 -18.71
N ILE A 137 2.35 7.48 -19.41
CA ILE A 137 2.58 6.87 -20.73
C ILE A 137 1.93 7.77 -21.78
N HIS A 138 2.76 8.43 -22.58
CA HIS A 138 2.34 9.29 -23.69
C HIS A 138 2.41 8.54 -25.02
N LYS A 139 1.29 8.47 -25.74
CA LYS A 139 1.17 7.69 -26.99
C LYS A 139 1.55 8.50 -28.25
N LEU A 140 2.48 9.46 -28.15
CA LEU A 140 2.72 10.45 -29.21
C LEU A 140 3.68 10.01 -30.35
N SER A 141 4.30 8.83 -30.29
CA SER A 141 5.06 8.29 -31.44
C SER A 141 5.15 6.77 -31.35
N MET A 142 5.21 6.10 -32.50
CA MET A 142 5.42 4.66 -32.62
C MET A 142 6.70 4.25 -31.88
N GLY A 143 6.58 3.69 -30.68
CA GLY A 143 7.73 3.32 -29.85
C GLY A 143 8.04 4.38 -28.80
N ALA A 144 7.83 4.05 -27.52
CA ALA A 144 8.29 4.85 -26.40
C ALA A 144 8.86 3.93 -25.31
N ARG A 145 10.06 4.24 -24.81
CA ARG A 145 10.71 3.54 -23.70
C ARG A 145 11.02 4.54 -22.58
N GLY A 146 10.78 4.15 -21.34
CA GLY A 146 11.13 4.94 -20.17
C GLY A 146 11.55 4.06 -19.00
N SER A 147 12.24 4.66 -18.04
CA SER A 147 12.57 4.06 -16.77
C SER A 147 12.31 5.06 -15.66
N ARG A 148 11.81 4.60 -14.51
CA ARG A 148 11.65 5.42 -13.32
C ARG A 148 12.33 4.73 -12.14
N ALA A 149 13.38 5.37 -11.63
CA ALA A 149 13.95 5.05 -10.32
C ALA A 149 13.03 5.61 -9.23
N GLY A 150 12.75 4.83 -8.18
CA GLY A 150 12.01 5.38 -7.04
C GLY A 150 12.92 6.31 -6.26
N GLU A 151 12.35 7.43 -5.79
CA GLU A 151 13.05 8.34 -4.90
C GLU A 151 13.28 7.62 -3.57
N SER A 152 14.53 7.25 -3.28
CA SER A 152 14.93 6.90 -1.92
C SER A 152 14.69 8.13 -1.06
N VAL A 153 13.76 8.06 -0.12
CA VAL A 153 13.72 9.01 1.01
C VAL A 153 15.08 8.96 1.68
N SER A 154 15.92 9.96 1.37
CA SER A 154 17.19 10.18 2.02
C SER A 154 16.90 10.45 3.49
N LEU A 155 17.22 9.48 4.35
CA LEU A 155 17.32 9.70 5.78
C LEU A 155 18.50 10.66 5.98
N CYS A 156 18.23 11.95 5.86
CA CYS A 156 19.16 12.99 6.25
C CYS A 156 19.30 12.89 7.78
N LEU A 157 20.31 12.13 8.23
CA LEU A 157 20.80 12.20 9.60
C LEU A 157 21.35 13.61 9.81
N GLU A 158 20.50 14.54 10.25
CA GLU A 158 20.96 15.75 10.89
C GLU A 158 21.58 15.35 12.23
N LEU A 159 22.91 15.21 12.20
CA LEU A 159 23.78 15.21 13.37
C LEU A 159 23.46 16.46 14.19
N LEU A 160 22.84 16.27 15.35
CA LEU A 160 22.71 17.31 16.37
C LEU A 160 24.12 17.79 16.77
N PHE A 161 24.54 18.91 16.19
CA PHE A 161 25.71 19.64 16.67
C PHE A 161 25.43 20.16 18.08
N ILE A 162 26.05 19.50 19.05
CA ILE A 162 26.20 20.00 20.42
C ILE A 162 27.00 21.31 20.33
N THR A 163 26.38 22.42 20.71
CA THR A 163 27.11 23.63 21.12
C THR A 163 26.75 23.97 22.55
N VAL A 164 27.78 23.88 23.40
CA VAL A 164 27.82 24.30 24.80
C VAL A 164 28.18 25.80 24.85
N PHE A 165 27.86 26.43 25.99
CA PHE A 165 28.14 27.80 26.46
C PHE A 165 27.00 28.80 26.17
N SER A 166 26.51 29.62 27.10
CA SER A 166 26.93 29.95 28.46
C SER A 166 25.77 30.60 29.25
N SER A 167 25.87 30.51 30.57
CA SER A 167 25.07 31.16 31.62
C SER A 167 24.60 32.59 31.31
N PHE A 168 23.32 32.90 31.55
CA PHE A 168 22.91 34.14 32.22
C PHE A 168 21.63 33.93 33.06
N ARG A 169 21.71 34.33 34.34
CA ARG A 169 20.58 34.44 35.30
C ARG A 169 19.75 35.70 35.01
N PHE A 170 18.48 35.71 35.43
CA PHE A 170 17.80 36.78 36.21
C PHE A 170 16.41 36.24 36.67
N SER A 171 16.26 35.86 37.93
CA SER A 171 15.55 36.53 39.05
C SER A 171 14.04 36.76 38.89
N PHE A 172 13.30 36.18 39.83
CA PHE A 172 11.88 36.40 40.12
C PHE A 172 11.63 37.77 40.73
N ILE A 173 10.47 38.35 40.41
CA ILE A 173 9.52 38.91 41.38
C ILE A 173 8.15 38.36 41.00
#